data_AF-A0A820NLB7-F1
#
_entry.id   AF-A0A820NLB7-F1
#
_cell.length_a   1.000
_cell.length_b   1.000
_cell.length_c   1.000
_cell.angle_alpha   90.00
_cell.angle_beta   90.00
_cell.angle_gamma   90.00
#
_symmetry.space_group_name_H-M   'P 1'
#
loop_
_entity.id
_entity.type
_entity.pdbx_description
1 polymer ?
#
loop_
_entity_poly.entity_id
_entity_poly.type
_entity_poly.pdbx_seq_one_letter_code
_entity_poly.pdbx_strand_id
1 'polypeptide(L)' 'MFVNLIFILTFSIQNICANEPATVHTQYGDILGYQTNLARVFYGIPFAQPPVGTLRWQSPLPITKWDP' A
#
# COMPACT_ATOMS: atom_id res chain seq x y z
N MET A 1 33.22 23.92 -16.75
CA MET A 1 32.16 23.54 -17.71
C MET A 1 31.69 22.08 -17.53
N PHE A 2 32.59 21.12 -17.33
CA PHE A 2 32.24 19.69 -17.18
C PHE A 2 31.50 19.31 -15.87
N VAL A 3 31.73 20.03 -14.77
CA VAL A 3 31.11 19.73 -13.46
C VAL A 3 29.59 19.98 -13.45
N ASN A 4 29.13 21.04 -14.12
CA ASN A 4 27.70 21.33 -14.26
C ASN A 4 26.97 20.29 -15.11
N LEU A 5 27.66 19.67 -16.07
CA LEU A 5 27.08 18.66 -16.97
C LEU A 5 26.80 17.33 -16.23
N ILE A 6 27.70 16.93 -15.33
CA ILE A 6 27.52 15.76 -14.45
C ILE A 6 26.36 15.98 -13.46
N PHE A 7 26.22 17.21 -12.94
CA PHE A 7 25.15 17.55 -11.99
C PHE A 7 23.74 17.57 -12.64
N ILE A 8 23.65 17.92 -13.93
CA ILE A 8 22.41 17.89 -14.71
C ILE A 8 22.01 16.45 -15.08
N LEU A 9 22.99 15.58 -15.35
CA LEU A 9 22.74 14.18 -15.72
C LEU A 9 22.20 13.35 -14.55
N THR A 10 22.66 13.59 -13.32
CA THR A 10 22.20 12.86 -12.13
C THR A 10 20.82 13.29 -11.64
N PHE A 11 20.40 14.53 -11.91
CA PHE A 11 19.05 15.03 -11.58
C PHE A 11 17.96 14.37 -12.45
N SER A 12 18.27 14.02 -13.69
CA SER A 12 17.31 13.45 -14.65
C SER A 12 16.92 12.00 -14.36
N ILE A 13 17.70 11.27 -13.55
CA ILE A 13 17.49 9.84 -13.24
C ILE A 13 16.48 9.65 -12.08
N GLN A 14 15.98 10.72 -11.46
CA GLN A 14 15.14 10.61 -10.26
C GLN A 14 13.70 10.11 -10.48
N ASN A 15 13.27 9.89 -11.72
CA ASN A 15 11.91 9.40 -12.00
C ASN A 15 11.91 7.87 -12.11
N ILE A 16 11.96 7.21 -10.95
CA ILE A 16 11.65 5.78 -10.84
C ILE A 16 10.13 5.59 -11.01
N CYS A 17 9.73 4.57 -11.78
CA CYS A 17 8.35 4.12 -11.96
C CYS A 17 7.83 3.47 -10.66
N ALA A 18 7.47 4.28 -9.67
CA ALA A 18 6.74 3.85 -8.49
C ALA A 18 5.39 4.55 -8.49
N ASN A 19 4.30 3.79 -8.39
CA ASN A 19 2.98 4.37 -8.19
C ASN A 19 2.98 5.17 -6.87
N GLU A 20 2.39 6.36 -6.88
CA GLU A 20 2.36 7.25 -5.71
C GLU A 20 1.70 6.52 -4.53
N PRO A 21 2.34 6.51 -3.33
CA PRO A 21 1.78 5.85 -2.17
C PRO A 21 0.45 6.50 -1.78
N ALA A 22 -0.56 5.67 -1.55
CA ALA A 22 -1.89 6.12 -1.15
C ALA A 22 -2.25 5.48 0.19
N THR A 23 -2.16 6.24 1.28
CA THR A 23 -2.58 5.77 2.61
C THR A 23 -4.04 6.15 2.89
N VAL A 24 -4.82 5.23 3.45
CA VAL A 24 -6.19 5.49 3.90
C VAL A 24 -6.40 5.04 5.34
N HIS A 25 -7.12 5.85 6.12
CA HIS A 25 -7.48 5.56 7.50
C HIS A 25 -8.80 4.79 7.55
N THR A 26 -8.83 3.67 8.27
CA THR A 26 -10.03 2.86 8.48
C THR A 26 -10.31 2.67 9.96
N GLN A 27 -11.48 2.13 10.30
CA GLN A 27 -11.80 1.77 11.69
C GLN A 27 -10.87 0.69 12.27
N TYR A 28 -10.15 -0.04 11.41
CA TYR A 28 -9.25 -1.13 11.78
C TYR A 28 -7.76 -0.75 11.73
N GLY A 29 -7.42 0.45 11.26
CA GLY A 29 -6.03 0.91 11.11
C GLY A 29 -5.77 1.49 9.73
N ASP A 30 -4.50 1.78 9.46
CA ASP A 30 -4.05 2.42 8.23
C ASP A 30 -3.76 1.38 7.15
N ILE A 31 -4.18 1.66 5.91
CA ILE A 31 -3.91 0.81 4.75
C ILE A 31 -3.03 1.56 3.77
N LEU A 32 -1.89 0.96 3.42
CA LEU A 32 -1.05 1.41 2.33
C LEU A 32 -1.51 0.75 1.02
N GLY A 33 -1.84 1.59 0.04
CA GLY A 33 -2.04 1.20 -1.34
C GLY A 33 -1.23 2.08 -2.27
N TYR A 34 -1.64 2.14 -3.53
CA TYR A 34 -0.99 2.97 -4.52
C TYR A 34 -1.99 3.59 -5.50
N GLN A 35 -1.61 4.72 -6.08
CA GLN A 35 -2.39 5.44 -7.08
C GLN A 35 -2.01 4.99 -8.49
N THR A 36 -3.01 4.72 -9.32
CA THR A 36 -2.86 4.59 -10.78
C THR A 36 -3.42 5.83 -11.46
N ASN A 37 -3.29 5.90 -12.79
CA ASN A 37 -3.94 6.93 -13.58
C ASN A 37 -5.48 6.93 -13.51
N LEU A 38 -6.11 5.85 -13.02
CA LEU A 38 -7.56 5.68 -13.00
C LEU A 38 -8.15 5.54 -11.60
N ALA A 39 -7.39 5.02 -10.62
CA ALA A 39 -7.93 4.67 -9.31
C ALA A 39 -6.84 4.56 -8.23
N ARG A 40 -7.27 4.58 -6.96
CA ARG A 40 -6.47 4.06 -5.84
C ARG A 40 -6.72 2.57 -5.69
N VAL A 41 -5.64 1.81 -5.54
CA VAL A 41 -5.69 0.35 -5.52
C VAL A 41 -5.14 -0.16 -4.19
N PHE A 42 -5.90 -1.05 -3.56
CA PHE A 42 -5.57 -1.67 -2.29
C PHE A 42 -5.88 -3.17 -2.38
N TYR A 43 -4.92 -4.01 -2.03
CA TYR A 43 -5.06 -5.47 -2.11
C TYR A 43 -4.96 -6.12 -0.74
N GLY A 44 -5.55 -7.31 -0.61
CA GLY A 44 -5.36 -8.18 0.55
C GLY A 44 -5.94 -7.64 1.86
N ILE A 45 -6.87 -6.67 1.81
CA ILE A 45 -7.48 -6.11 3.02
C ILE A 45 -8.36 -7.18 3.68
N PRO A 46 -8.05 -7.63 4.91
CA PRO A 46 -8.89 -8.60 5.59
C PRO A 46 -10.19 -7.94 6.05
N PHE A 47 -11.32 -8.61 5.83
CA PHE A 47 -12.64 -8.16 6.31
C PHE A 47 -13.19 -9.01 7.46
N ALA A 48 -12.59 -10.19 7.70
CA ALA A 48 -12.95 -11.12 8.75
C ALA A 48 -11.72 -11.92 9.19
N GLN A 49 -11.80 -12.58 10.35
CA GLN A 49 -10.76 -13.51 10.79
C GLN A 49 -10.59 -14.67 9.80
N PRO A 50 -9.35 -15.16 9.57
CA PRO A 50 -9.11 -16.30 8.69
C PRO A 50 -9.94 -17.53 9.11
N PRO A 51 -10.75 -18.15 8.21
CA PRO A 51 -11.65 -19.25 8.55
C PRO A 51 -10.93 -20.61 8.59
N VAL A 52 -9.86 -20.67 9.39
CA VAL A 52 -8.97 -21.84 9.53
C VAL A 52 -9.10 -22.46 10.93
N GLY A 53 -8.64 -23.70 11.09
CA GLY A 53 -8.70 -24.42 12.36
C GLY A 53 -10.13 -24.59 12.86
N THR A 54 -10.39 -24.16 14.10
CA THR A 54 -11.71 -24.23 14.75
C THR A 54 -12.76 -23.31 14.09
N LEU A 55 -12.32 -22.30 13.32
CA LEU A 55 -13.20 -21.37 12.61
C LEU A 55 -13.68 -21.93 11.25
N ARG A 56 -13.21 -23.11 10.84
CA ARG A 56 -13.67 -23.73 9.59
C ARG A 56 -15.18 -24.01 9.69
N TRP A 57 -15.92 -23.70 8.62
CA TRP A 57 -17.38 -23.88 8.53
C TRP A 57 -18.21 -23.03 9.52
N GLN A 58 -17.61 -22.02 10.15
CA GLN A 58 -18.31 -21.07 11.01
C GLN A 58 -18.61 -19.76 10.27
N SER A 59 -19.52 -18.96 10.81
CA SER A 59 -19.77 -17.60 10.31
C SER A 59 -18.51 -16.73 10.46
N PRO A 60 -18.28 -15.76 9.56
CA PRO A 60 -17.13 -14.86 9.64
C PRO A 60 -17.13 -14.08 10.96
N LEU A 61 -15.99 -14.04 11.63
CA LEU A 61 -15.79 -13.23 12.83
C LEU A 61 -15.10 -11.90 12.49
N PRO A 62 -15.44 -10.79 13.17
CA PRO A 62 -14.77 -9.50 12.98
C PRO A 62 -13.25 -9.58 13.21
N ILE A 63 -12.47 -8.84 12.42
CA ILE A 63 -11.02 -8.73 12.63
C ILE A 63 -10.68 -7.88 13.86
N THR A 64 -9.50 -8.16 14.44
CA THR A 64 -8.84 -7.25 15.39
C THR A 64 -8.23 -6.08 14.61
N LYS A 65 -8.20 -4.89 15.22
CA LYS A 65 -7.50 -3.73 14.66
C LYS A 65 -6.01 -4.05 14.49
N TRP A 66 -5.39 -3.48 13.47
CA TRP A 66 -3.96 -3.59 13.24
C TRP A 66 -3.22 -2.64 14.18
N ASP A 67 -2.09 -3.09 14.69
CA ASP A 67 -1.18 -2.23 15.43
C ASP A 67 -0.47 -1.27 14.45
N PRO A 68 -0.19 -0.02 14.86
CA PRO A 68 0.48 0.99 14.04
C PRO A 68 1.93 0.65 13.70
#